data_AF-A0A917Q6G6-F1
#
_entry.id   AF-A0A917Q6G6-F1
#
_cell.length_a   1.000
_cell.length_b   1.000
_cell.length_c   1.000
_cell.angle_alpha   90.00
_cell.angle_beta   90.00
_cell.angle_gamma   90.00
#
_symmetry.space_group_name_H-M   'P 1'
#
loop_
_entity.id
_entity.type
_entity.pdbx_description
1 polymer ?
#
loop_
_entity_poly.entity_id
_entity_poly.type
_entity_poly.pdbx_seq_one_letter_code
_entity_poly.pdbx_strand_id
1 'polypeptide(L)' 'MSAEEARPIRSDLARIDAHEITAEEYAEVPELDDAFFERADLYEGDRLIRRGRRANDDETHPERV' A
#
# COMPACT_ATOMS: atom_id res chain seq x y z
N MET A 1 8.24 32.12 -8.01
CA MET A 1 7.71 30.89 -7.40
C MET A 1 7.57 31.18 -5.93
N SER A 2 6.34 31.38 -5.46
CA SER A 2 6.09 31.66 -4.05
C SER A 2 6.57 30.46 -3.25
N ALA A 3 7.51 30.70 -2.35
CA ALA A 3 7.88 29.75 -1.32
C ALA A 3 6.69 29.65 -0.37
N GLU A 4 5.68 28.87 -0.73
CA GLU A 4 4.95 28.13 0.29
C GLU A 4 6.00 27.20 0.90
N GLU A 5 6.63 27.72 1.95
CA GLU A 5 7.76 27.13 2.64
C GLU A 5 7.52 25.64 2.81
N ALA A 6 8.40 24.82 2.23
CA ALA A 6 8.52 23.43 2.63
C ALA A 6 8.91 23.45 4.11
N ARG A 7 7.91 23.50 4.99
CA ARG A 7 8.11 23.55 6.43
C ARG A 7 8.89 22.30 6.78
N PRO A 8 10.12 22.43 7.30
CA PRO A 8 10.91 21.26 7.62
C PRO A 8 10.12 20.43 8.64
N ILE A 9 9.96 19.15 8.33
CA ILE A 9 9.37 18.19 9.25
C ILE A 9 10.23 18.27 10.52
N ARG A 10 9.66 18.76 11.62
CA ARG A 10 10.37 18.96 12.91
C ARG A 10 10.73 17.64 13.61
N SER A 11 10.58 16.52 12.91
CA SER A 11 10.87 15.19 13.42
C SER A 11 12.29 14.78 13.02
N ASP A 12 13.00 14.16 13.94
CA ASP A 12 14.28 13.51 13.67
C ASP A 12 14.04 12.20 12.93
N LEU A 13 14.04 12.25 11.60
CA LEU A 13 13.82 11.09 10.75
C LEU A 13 14.97 10.08 10.83
N ALA A 14 16.20 10.54 11.07
CA ALA A 14 17.36 9.65 11.21
C ALA A 14 17.21 8.75 12.44
N ARG A 15 16.68 9.29 13.54
CA ARG A 15 16.37 8.52 14.76
C ARG A 15 15.24 7.52 14.55
N ILE A 16 14.18 7.89 13.82
CA ILE A 16 13.03 7.00 13.59
C ILE A 16 13.39 5.86 12.64
N ASP A 17 14.15 6.14 11.59
CA ASP A 17 14.59 5.14 10.59
C ASP A 17 15.58 4.11 11.18
N ALA A 18 16.29 4.50 12.26
CA ALA A 18 17.15 3.59 13.01
C ALA A 18 16.39 2.52 13.83
N HIS A 19 15.05 2.54 13.85
CA HIS A 19 14.24 1.54 14.55
C HIS A 19 14.26 0.20 13.81
N GLU A 20 14.73 -0.85 14.48
CA GLU A 20 14.66 -2.22 13.98
C GLU A 20 13.31 -2.83 14.36
N ILE A 21 12.49 -3.16 13.36
CA ILE A 21 11.15 -3.73 13.59
C ILE A 21 11.30 -5.17 14.13
N THR A 22 10.69 -5.42 15.28
CA THR A 22 10.67 -6.72 15.96
C THR A 22 9.57 -7.64 15.42
N ALA A 23 9.65 -8.94 15.71
CA ALA A 23 8.64 -9.91 15.24
C ALA A 23 7.27 -9.65 15.90
N GLU A 24 7.26 -9.22 17.15
CA GLU A 24 6.07 -8.91 17.93
C GLU A 24 5.28 -7.74 17.32
N GLU A 25 5.97 -6.77 16.71
CA GLU A 25 5.33 -5.65 15.98
C GLU A 25 4.56 -6.11 14.73
N TYR A 26 4.88 -7.29 14.18
CA TYR A 26 4.14 -7.90 13.08
C TYR A 26 2.96 -8.76 13.53
N ALA A 27 2.81 -9.05 14.84
CA ALA A 27 1.77 -9.95 15.33
C ALA A 27 0.34 -9.46 15.07
N GLU A 28 0.15 -8.16 14.88
CA GLU A 28 -1.15 -7.52 14.60
C GLU A 28 -1.42 -7.32 13.11
N VAL A 29 -0.44 -7.57 12.23
CA VAL A 29 -0.59 -7.36 10.79
C VAL A 29 -1.43 -8.51 10.21
N PRO A 30 -2.46 -8.22 9.39
CA PRO A 30 -3.29 -9.27 8.80
C PRO A 30 -2.46 -10.15 7.86
N GLU A 31 -2.81 -11.44 7.77
CA GLU A 31 -2.19 -12.31 6.78
C GLU A 31 -2.58 -11.89 5.36
N LEU A 32 -1.61 -11.94 4.43
CA LEU A 32 -1.86 -11.76 3.01
C LEU A 32 -2.22 -13.12 2.40
N ASP A 33 -3.53 -13.38 2.31
CA ASP A 33 -4.07 -14.61 1.75
C ASP A 33 -4.12 -14.61 0.21
N ASP A 34 -4.45 -15.75 -0.38
CA ASP A 34 -4.55 -15.89 -1.83
C ASP A 34 -5.61 -14.95 -2.42
N ALA A 35 -6.71 -14.69 -1.71
CA ALA A 35 -7.76 -13.79 -2.15
C ALA A 35 -7.26 -12.34 -2.29
N PHE A 36 -6.32 -11.91 -1.45
CA PHE A 36 -5.63 -10.64 -1.62
C PHE A 36 -4.86 -10.60 -2.95
N PHE A 37 -4.07 -11.64 -3.24
CA PHE A 37 -3.26 -11.72 -4.47
C PHE A 37 -4.07 -11.92 -5.75
N GLU A 38 -5.26 -12.49 -5.67
CA GLU A 38 -6.18 -12.62 -6.81
C GLU A 38 -6.72 -11.26 -7.28
N ARG A 39 -6.96 -10.34 -6.33
CA ARG A 39 -7.41 -8.97 -6.60
C ARG A 39 -6.30 -8.02 -7.03
N ALA A 40 -5.04 -8.38 -6.75
CA ALA A 40 -3.89 -7.52 -7.05
C ALA A 40 -3.45 -7.61 -8.52
N ASP A 41 -3.01 -6.48 -9.07
CA ASP A 41 -2.25 -6.44 -10.32
C ASP A 41 -0.82 -6.96 -10.07
N LEU A 42 -0.36 -7.90 -10.89
CA LEU A 42 1.00 -8.45 -10.84
C LEU A 42 1.89 -7.73 -11.84
N TYR A 43 2.97 -7.14 -11.32
CA TYR A 43 4.00 -6.46 -12.10
C TYR A 43 5.34 -7.17 -12.01
N GLU A 44 6.14 -7.04 -13.07
CA GLU A 44 7.56 -7.38 -13.09
C GLU A 44 8.32 -6.13 -13.58
N GLY A 45 8.98 -5.43 -12.64
CA GLY A 45 9.46 -4.06 -12.88
C GLY A 45 8.29 -3.14 -13.21
N ASP A 46 8.42 -2.37 -14.29
CA ASP A 46 7.37 -1.45 -14.75
C ASP A 46 6.34 -2.13 -15.67
N ARG A 47 6.48 -3.43 -15.94
CA ARG A 47 5.61 -4.17 -16.86
C ARG A 47 4.50 -4.90 -16.12
N LEU A 48 3.26 -4.61 -16.48
CA LEU A 48 2.08 -5.35 -16.02
C LEU A 48 2.02 -6.73 -16.67
N ILE A 49 2.01 -7.79 -15.85
CA ILE A 49 1.97 -9.20 -16.29
C ILE A 49 0.57 -9.78 -16.20
N ARG A 50 -0.16 -9.51 -15.12
CA ARG A 50 -1.53 -9.99 -14.89
C ARG A 50 -2.33 -8.91 -14.18
N ARG A 51 -3.53 -8.61 -14.69
CA ARG A 51 -4.47 -7.78 -13.95
C ARG A 51 -5.17 -8.58 -12.87
N GLY A 52 -5.36 -7.96 -11.72
CA GLY A 52 -6.20 -8.47 -10.65
C GLY A 52 -7.66 -8.51 -11.06
N ARG A 53 -8.45 -9.35 -10.39
CA ARG A 53 -9.90 -9.39 -10.59
C ARG A 53 -10.54 -8.09 -10.10
N ARG A 54 -11.52 -7.58 -10.84
CA ARG A 54 -12.27 -6.38 -10.44
C ARG A 54 -13.27 -6.76 -9.37
N ALA A 55 -13.42 -5.92 -8.35
CA ALA A 55 -14.38 -6.14 -7.26
C ALA A 55 -15.84 -6.29 -7.74
N ASN A 56 -16.17 -5.80 -8.94
CA ASN A 56 -17.52 -5.90 -9.51
C ASN A 56 -17.87 -7.31 -10.04
N ASP A 57 -16.90 -8.22 -10.11
CA ASP A 57 -17.13 -9.58 -10.61
C ASP A 57 -17.66 -10.52 -9.49
N ASP A 58 -17.55 -10.12 -8.22
CA ASP A 58 -17.99 -10.93 -7.07
C ASP A 58 -19.28 -10.41 -6.40
N GLU A 59 -19.57 -9.09 -6.41
CA GLU A 59 -20.86 -8.55 -5.96
C GLU A 59 -21.28 -7.33 -6.79
N THR A 60 -22.56 -7.29 -7.13
CA THR A 60 -23.26 -6.20 -7.80
C THR A 60 -23.00 -4.86 -7.09
N HIS A 61 -22.07 -4.06 -7.60
CA HIS A 61 -21.89 -2.67 -7.15
C HIS A 61 -22.79 -1.77 -8.02
N PRO A 62 -23.81 -1.10 -7.44
CA PRO A 62 -24.72 -0.25 -8.22
C PRO A 62 -23.98 0.96 -8.78
N GLU A 63 -24.49 1.40 -9.92
CA GLU A 63 -23.94 2.39 -10.86
C GLU A 63 -23.31 3.61 -10.18
N ARG A 64 -22.11 4.00 -10.65
CA ARG A 64 -21.57 5.34 -10.40
C ARG A 64 -21.87 6.19 -11.63
N VAL A 65 -22.77 7.15 -11.42
CA VAL A 65 -23.16 8.27 -12.31
C VAL A 65 -22.01 9.20 -12.64
#